data_AF-A0A257CXK7-F1
#
_entry.id   AF-A0A257CXK7-F1
#
_cell.length_a   1.000
_cell.length_b   1.000
_cell.length_c   1.000
_cell.angle_alpha   90.00
_cell.angle_beta   90.00
_cell.angle_gamma   90.00
#
_symmetry.space_group_name_H-M   'P 1'
#
loop_
_entity.id
_entity.type
_entity.pdbx_description
1 polymer ?
#
loop_
_entity_poly.entity_id
_entity_poly.type
_entity_poly.pdbx_seq_one_letter_code
_entity_poly.pdbx_strand_id
1 'polypeptide(L)' 'MTANLHSPQRRLIELTIEHGDLDALIDLACADMPLDELMIRRLKKKRLAMRDEINRLQNSLQPDDSA' A
#
# COMPACT_ATOMS: atom_id res chain seq x y z
N MET A 1 -22.14 3.54 -22.28
CA MET A 1 -22.34 3.63 -20.82
C MET A 1 -21.03 3.21 -20.16
N THR A 2 -20.20 4.17 -19.76
CA THR A 2 -18.91 3.89 -19.10
C THR A 2 -19.21 3.43 -17.69
N ALA A 3 -19.23 2.11 -17.50
CA ALA A 3 -19.35 1.51 -16.18
C ALA A 3 -18.30 2.16 -15.27
N ASN A 4 -18.75 2.72 -14.16
CA ASN A 4 -17.92 3.32 -13.14
C ASN A 4 -17.11 2.18 -12.46
N LEU A 5 -16.09 1.67 -13.16
CA LEU A 5 -15.30 0.48 -12.82
C LEU A 5 -14.23 0.78 -11.75
N HIS A 6 -14.11 2.03 -11.35
CA HIS A 6 -13.19 2.50 -10.33
C HIS A 6 -13.93 2.66 -9.00
N SER A 7 -14.53 1.57 -8.51
CA SER A 7 -15.08 1.60 -7.15
C SER A 7 -13.91 1.80 -6.17
N PRO A 8 -14.05 2.70 -5.18
CA PRO A 8 -12.99 2.94 -4.20
C PRO A 8 -12.58 1.66 -3.46
N GLN A 9 -13.48 0.68 -3.34
CA GLN A 9 -13.19 -0.66 -2.81
C GLN A 9 -12.22 -1.45 -3.71
N ARG A 10 -12.34 -1.34 -5.04
CA ARG A 10 -11.42 -2.00 -5.96
C ARG A 10 -10.03 -1.40 -5.86
N ARG A 11 -9.94 -0.07 -5.76
CA ARG A 11 -8.67 0.63 -5.55
C ARG A 11 -8.02 0.24 -4.22
N LEU A 12 -8.82 0.02 -3.17
CA LEU A 12 -8.33 -0.47 -1.89
C LEU A 12 -7.73 -1.87 -1.99
N ILE A 13 -8.38 -2.78 -2.73
CA ILE A 13 -7.86 -4.14 -2.97
C ILE A 13 -6.53 -4.07 -3.73
N GLU A 14 -6.46 -3.30 -4.81
CA GLU A 14 -5.24 -3.10 -5.61
C GLU A 14 -4.08 -2.59 -4.75
N LEU A 15 -4.31 -1.53 -3.96
CA LEU A 15 -3.30 -0.98 -3.06
C LEU A 15 -2.86 -1.99 -1.99
N THR A 16 -3.78 -2.80 -1.47
CA THR A 16 -3.46 -3.83 -0.46
C THR A 16 -2.57 -4.93 -1.04
N ILE A 17 -2.84 -5.35 -2.28
CA ILE A 17 -2.01 -6.32 -3.00
C ILE A 17 -0.63 -5.73 -3.26
N GLU A 18 -0.56 -4.52 -3.83
CA GLU A 18 0.70 -3.83 -4.12
C GLU A 18 1.54 -3.62 -2.86
N HIS A 19 0.88 -3.35 -1.72
CA HIS A 19 1.55 -3.23 -0.42
C HIS A 19 2.16 -4.56 0.03
N GLY A 20 1.43 -5.66 -0.13
CA GLY A 20 1.92 -7.01 0.18
C GLY A 20 3.12 -7.41 -0.68
N ASP A 21 3.05 -7.13 -1.99
CA ASP A 21 4.17 -7.37 -2.91
C ASP A 21 5.40 -6.55 -2.52
N LEU A 22 5.20 -5.29 -2.15
CA LEU A 22 6.28 -4.42 -1.69
C LEU A 22 6.91 -4.91 -0.37
N ASP A 23 6.12 -5.50 0.53
CA ASP A 23 6.62 -6.09 1.77
C ASP A 23 7.51 -7.30 1.49
N ALA A 24 7.05 -8.21 0.61
CA ALA A 24 7.83 -9.37 0.19
C ALA A 24 9.16 -8.96 -0.49
N LEU A 25 9.14 -7.90 -1.31
CA LEU A 25 10.36 -7.34 -1.92
C LEU A 25 11.33 -6.78 -0.87
N ILE A 26 10.82 -6.13 0.19
CA ILE A 26 11.66 -5.63 1.28
C ILE A 26 12.29 -6.79 2.04
N ASP A 27 11.52 -7.84 2.33
CA ASP A 27 12.03 -9.01 3.05
C ASP A 27 13.14 -9.71 2.26
N LEU A 28 12.95 -9.89 0.96
CA LEU A 28 13.99 -10.44 0.07
C LEU A 28 15.24 -9.54 0.05
N ALA A 29 15.05 -8.23 -0.10
CA ALA A 29 16.17 -7.26 -0.10
C ALA A 29 16.91 -7.20 1.25
N CYS A 30 16.24 -7.48 2.36
CA CYS A 30 16.88 -7.57 3.66
C CYS A 30 17.66 -8.88 3.86
N ALA A 31 17.22 -9.97 3.22
CA ALA A 31 17.83 -11.29 3.35
C ALA A 31 19.16 -11.42 2.58
N ASP A 32 19.31 -10.75 1.44
CA ASP A 32 20.42 -10.97 0.49
C ASP A 32 21.71 -10.17 0.81
N MET A 33 21.93 -9.85 2.09
CA MET A 33 22.98 -8.97 2.62
C MET A 33 22.72 -7.48 2.28
N PRO A 34 22.73 -6.56 3.27
CA PRO A 34 22.31 -5.17 3.09
C PRO A 34 23.38 -4.32 2.39
N LEU A 35 23.76 -4.69 1.17
CA LEU A 35 24.66 -3.91 0.32
C LEU A 35 24.04 -2.58 -0.10
N ASP A 36 22.71 -2.49 -0.13
CA ASP A 36 21.99 -1.30 -0.58
C ASP A 36 20.99 -0.79 0.47
N GLU A 37 21.51 -0.32 1.62
CA GLU A 37 20.71 0.31 2.66
C GLU A 37 19.84 1.47 2.14
N LEU A 38 20.32 2.21 1.13
CA LEU A 38 19.59 3.32 0.55
C LEU A 38 18.35 2.82 -0.20
N MET A 39 18.49 1.74 -0.98
CA MET A 39 17.37 1.08 -1.62
C MET A 39 16.35 0.57 -0.59
N ILE A 40 16.80 -0.12 0.47
CA ILE A 40 15.92 -0.61 1.54
C ILE A 40 15.16 0.54 2.21
N ARG A 41 15.83 1.66 2.51
CA ARG A 41 15.19 2.86 3.09
C ARG A 41 14.14 3.45 2.14
N ARG A 42 14.40 3.47 0.83
CA ARG A 42 13.45 3.94 -0.19
C ARG A 42 12.22 3.02 -0.28
N LEU A 43 12.42 1.71 -0.26
CA LEU A 43 11.33 0.73 -0.28
C LEU A 43 10.45 0.85 0.98
N LYS A 44 11.06 0.94 2.17
CA LYS A 44 10.33 1.18 3.43
C LYS A 44 9.53 2.48 3.40
N LYS A 45 10.08 3.55 2.82
CA LYS A 45 9.36 4.83 2.65
C LYS A 45 8.17 4.69 1.70
N LYS A 46 8.34 3.97 0.58
CA LYS A 46 7.23 3.67 -0.35
C LYS A 46 6.13 2.86 0.35
N ARG A 47 6.51 1.84 1.13
CA ARG A 47 5.57 1.02 1.90
C ARG A 47 4.76 1.87 2.88
N LEU A 48 5.43 2.78 3.60
CA LEU A 48 4.75 3.70 4.51
C LEU A 48 3.73 4.58 3.79
N ALA A 49 4.11 5.18 2.65
CA ALA A 49 3.20 6.01 1.87
C ALA A 49 1.98 5.22 1.36
N MET A 50 2.20 3.99 0.90
CA MET A 50 1.13 3.11 0.43
C MET A 50 0.18 2.70 1.56
N ARG A 51 0.72 2.38 2.74
CA ARG A 51 -0.09 2.13 3.94
C ARG A 51 -0.93 3.34 4.32
N ASP A 52 -0.36 4.54 4.24
CA ASP A 52 -1.09 5.78 4.54
C ASP A 52 -2.20 6.04 3.50
N GLU A 53 -1.99 5.71 2.23
CA GLU A 53 -3.01 5.78 1.17
C GLU A 53 -4.14 4.75 1.41
N ILE A 54 -3.80 3.52 1.77
CA ILE A 54 -4.75 2.47 2.17
C ILE A 54 -5.62 2.97 3.33
N ASN A 55 -5.02 3.48 4.41
CA ASN A 55 -5.75 3.98 5.57
C ASN A 55 -6.67 5.15 5.21
N ARG A 56 -6.21 6.09 4.38
CA ARG A 56 -7.04 7.22 3.92
C ARG A 56 -8.24 6.74 3.10
N LEU A 57 -8.02 5.73 2.23
CA LEU A 57 -9.08 5.17 1.40
C LEU A 57 -10.05 4.29 2.21
N GLN A 58 -9.56 3.57 3.22
CA GLN A 58 -10.41 2.85 4.17
C GLN A 58 -11.27 3.82 4.97
N ASN A 59 -10.70 4.90 5.48
CA ASN A 59 -11.43 5.91 6.23
C ASN A 59 -12.46 6.64 5.38
N SER A 60 -12.21 6.86 4.08
CA SER A 60 -13.23 7.46 3.19
C SER A 60 -14.32 6.49 2.78
N LEU A 61 -14.07 5.18 2.89
CA LEU A 61 -15.03 4.10 2.63
C LEU A 61 -15.87 3.74 3.85
N GLN A 62 -15.35 3.94 5.07
CA GLN A 62 -16.13 3.83 6.29
C GLN A 62 -16.96 5.12 6.46
N PRO A 63 -18.31 5.04 6.47
CA PRO A 63 -19.08 6.18 6.94
C PRO A 63 -18.73 6.40 8.42
N ASP A 64 -18.48 7.65 8.80
CA ASP A 64 -18.28 8.03 10.20
C ASP A 64 -19.53 7.62 11.01
N ASP A 65 -19.53 6.45 11.64
CA ASP A 65 -20.48 6.06 12.71
C ASP A 65 -20.06 6.71 14.04
N SER A 66 -19.60 7.96 14.00
CA SER A 66 -19.36 8.77 15.19
C SER A 66 -20.43 9.87 15.26
N ALA A 67 -21.61 9.46 15.70
CA ALA A 67 -22.65 10.32 16.28
C ALA A 67 -22.34 10.62 17.75
#